data_AF-A0AAV8YUQ7-F1
#
_entry.id   AF-A0AAV8YUQ7-F1
#
_cell.length_a   1.000
_cell.length_b   1.000
_cell.length_c   1.000
_cell.angle_alpha   90.00
_cell.angle_beta   90.00
_cell.angle_gamma   90.00
#
_symmetry.space_group_name_H-M   'P 1'
#
loop_
_entity.id
_entity.type
_entity.pdbx_description
1 polymer ?
#
loop_
_entity_poly.entity_id
_entity_poly.type
_entity_poly.pdbx_seq_one_letter_code
_entity_poly.pdbx_strand_id
1 'polypeptide(L)'
;MNSVDFLLTNKDITNEIRTEIKGLGRPIPHLIISKTDVGKSRNYSRNFNSSVYDRFKLLCVCLKRNKLFCFICLVLGGNQCAWTQERCVGKGRHKATA
;
A
#
# COMPACT_ATOMS: atom_id res chain seq x y z
N MET A 1 -8.19 1.50 16.09
CA MET A 1 -7.68 2.39 15.03
C MET A 1 -6.17 2.23 15.02
N ASN A 2 -5.53 1.94 13.88
CA ASN A 2 -4.07 1.78 13.81
C ASN A 2 -3.40 3.07 13.32
N SER A 3 -2.06 3.16 13.42
CA SER A 3 -1.31 4.35 13.03
C SER A 3 -1.54 4.75 11.56
N VAL A 4 -1.67 3.76 10.66
CA VAL A 4 -1.97 4.01 9.24
C VAL A 4 -3.34 4.63 9.03
N ASP A 5 -4.36 4.13 9.72
CA ASP A 5 -5.73 4.66 9.66
C ASP A 5 -5.80 6.09 10.23
N PHE A 6 -5.05 6.35 11.30
CA PHE A 6 -4.91 7.70 11.87
C PHE A 6 -4.25 8.67 10.88
N LEU A 7 -3.13 8.29 10.25
CA LEU A 7 -2.43 9.10 9.25
C LEU A 7 -3.30 9.37 8.00
N LEU A 8 -4.17 8.42 7.64
CA LEU A 8 -5.05 8.53 6.48
C LEU A 8 -6.32 9.35 6.75
N THR A 9 -6.67 9.53 8.03
CA THR A 9 -7.87 10.28 8.47
C THR A 9 -7.52 11.73 8.77
N ASN A 10 -6.37 11.98 9.39
CA ASN A 10 -5.94 13.31 9.80
C ASN A 10 -4.94 13.87 8.79
N LYS A 11 -5.29 14.97 8.11
CA LYS A 11 -4.39 15.64 7.16
C LYS A 11 -3.39 16.56 7.86
N ASP A 12 -3.86 17.27 8.88
CA ASP A 12 -3.08 18.25 9.63
C ASP A 12 -2.50 17.61 10.89
N ILE A 13 -1.39 16.88 10.71
CA ILE A 13 -0.66 16.22 11.79
C ILE A 13 0.64 16.98 12.04
N THR A 14 0.94 17.27 13.31
CA THR A 14 2.19 17.93 13.71
C THR A 14 3.41 17.02 13.49
N ASN A 15 4.60 17.62 13.39
CA ASN A 15 5.84 16.85 13.18
C ASN A 15 6.21 15.98 14.40
N GLU A 16 5.79 16.38 15.60
CA GLU A 16 5.96 15.60 16.84
C GLU A 16 5.18 14.28 16.76
N ILE A 17 3.88 14.35 16.45
CA ILE A 17 3.02 13.16 16.29
C ILE A 17 3.56 12.26 15.16
N ARG A 18 4.04 12.84 14.05
CA ARG A 18 4.69 12.07 12.99
C ARG A 18 5.90 11.31 13.51
N THR A 19 6.71 11.93 14.35
CA THR A 19 7.93 11.32 14.92
C THR A 19 7.60 10.18 15.87
N GLU A 20 6.58 10.35 16.74
CA GLU A 20 6.08 9.29 17.60
C GLU A 20 5.58 8.09 16.79
N ILE A 21 4.79 8.34 15.74
CA ILE A 21 4.29 7.28 14.86
C ILE A 21 5.44 6.55 14.14
N LYS A 22 6.54 7.23 13.75
CA LYS A 22 7.73 6.55 13.22
C LYS A 22 8.35 5.61 14.26
N GLY A 23 8.45 6.07 15.50
CA GLY A 23 9.02 5.31 16.61
C GLY A 23 8.26 4.01 16.93
N LEU A 24 6.93 4.05 16.82
CA LEU A 24 6.06 2.88 16.99
C LEU A 24 6.19 1.84 15.87
N GLY A 25 6.83 2.19 14.75
CA GLY A 25 7.00 1.32 13.61
C GLY A 25 5.73 1.15 12.76
N ARG A 26 5.86 0.32 11.73
CA ARG A 26 4.78 0.12 10.75
C ARG A 26 3.88 -1.06 11.16
N PRO A 27 2.55 -0.93 11.04
CA PRO A 27 1.66 -2.06 11.25
C PRO A 27 1.76 -3.04 10.07
N ILE A 28 1.87 -4.34 10.40
CA ILE A 28 2.06 -5.45 9.45
C ILE A 28 0.91 -6.47 9.57
N PRO A 29 -0.37 -6.06 9.50
CA PRO A 29 -1.47 -7.00 9.67
C PRO A 29 -1.60 -7.94 8.46
N HIS A 30 -2.11 -9.14 8.69
CA HIS A 30 -2.50 -10.03 7.58
C HIS A 30 -3.81 -9.54 6.97
N LEU A 31 -3.85 -9.35 5.65
CA LEU A 31 -5.04 -8.93 4.92
C LEU A 31 -5.77 -10.13 4.34
N ILE A 32 -7.09 -10.13 4.51
CA ILE A 32 -7.99 -11.04 3.81
C ILE A 32 -8.42 -10.35 2.51
N ILE A 33 -7.46 -10.19 1.58
CA ILE A 33 -7.73 -9.73 0.21
C ILE A 33 -7.63 -10.92 -0.72
N SER A 34 -8.70 -11.19 -1.44
CA SER A 34 -8.75 -12.13 -2.56
C SER A 34 -9.31 -11.40 -3.78
N LYS A 35 -8.64 -11.53 -4.92
CA LYS A 35 -9.15 -11.06 -6.21
C LYS A 35 -9.19 -12.22 -7.19
N THR A 36 -10.34 -12.41 -7.81
CA THR A 36 -10.51 -13.38 -8.90
C THR A 36 -10.63 -12.62 -10.21
N ASP A 37 -9.71 -12.88 -11.13
CA ASP A 37 -9.72 -12.34 -12.49
C ASP A 37 -10.10 -13.46 -13.48
N VAL A 38 -11.05 -13.18 -14.38
CA VAL A 38 -11.48 -14.12 -15.41
C VAL A 38 -10.55 -13.99 -16.62
N GLY A 39 -9.88 -15.07 -16.98
CA GLY A 39 -9.05 -15.15 -18.18
C GLY A 39 -9.77 -15.88 -19.31
N LYS A 40 -9.24 -15.76 -20.54
CA LYS A 40 -9.81 -16.40 -21.73
C LYS A 40 -9.88 -17.94 -21.64
N SER A 41 -8.95 -18.57 -20.92
CA SER A 41 -8.85 -20.03 -20.80
C SER A 41 -8.95 -20.55 -19.37
N ARG A 42 -8.73 -19.70 -18.37
CA ARG A 42 -8.85 -20.05 -16.94
C ARG A 42 -9.04 -18.82 -16.08
N ASN A 43 -9.62 -19.04 -14.91
CA ASN A 43 -9.75 -18.03 -13.87
C ASN A 43 -8.49 -18.01 -13.00
N TYR A 44 -8.09 -16.82 -12.58
CA TYR A 44 -6.94 -16.59 -11.71
C TYR A 44 -7.44 -16.05 -10.38
N SER A 45 -7.20 -16.78 -9.30
CA SER A 45 -7.40 -16.24 -7.95
C SER A 45 -6.05 -15.82 -7.38
N ARG A 46 -6.00 -14.59 -6.85
CA ARG A 46 -4.82 -14.02 -6.20
C ARG A 46 -5.21 -13.61 -4.79
N ASN A 47 -4.49 -14.14 -3.82
CA ASN A 47 -4.64 -13.78 -2.42
C ASN A 47 -3.46 -12.93 -1.95
N PHE A 48 -3.71 -12.07 -0.97
CA PHE A 48 -2.65 -11.34 -0.31
C PHE A 48 -1.71 -12.31 0.42
N ASN A 49 -0.40 -12.16 0.17
CA ASN A 49 0.63 -12.95 0.81
C ASN A 49 1.47 -12.03 1.71
N SER A 50 1.53 -12.35 3.01
CA SER A 50 2.30 -11.58 4.00
C SER A 50 3.80 -11.52 3.73
N SER A 51 4.37 -12.45 2.96
CA SER A 51 5.79 -12.39 2.54
C SER A 51 6.13 -11.12 1.74
N VAL A 52 5.13 -10.41 1.23
CA VAL A 52 5.31 -9.08 0.61
C VAL A 52 5.96 -8.08 1.56
N TYR A 53 5.77 -8.22 2.88
CA TYR A 53 6.34 -7.34 3.89
C TYR A 53 7.85 -7.52 4.08
N ASP A 54 8.35 -8.72 3.80
CA ASP A 54 9.78 -9.02 3.84
C ASP A 54 10.47 -8.44 2.60
N ARG A 55 9.83 -8.60 1.43
CA ARG A 55 10.30 -8.03 0.16
C ARG A 55 10.23 -6.51 0.16
N PHE A 56 9.17 -5.95 0.72
CA PHE A 56 8.94 -4.51 0.80
C PHE A 56 8.83 -4.10 2.27
N LYS A 57 10.00 -3.90 2.88
CA LYS A 57 10.14 -3.06 4.09
C LYS A 57 9.45 -1.71 3.78
N LEU A 58 8.98 -0.89 4.68
CA LEU A 58 8.15 0.29 4.36
C LEU A 58 6.73 0.00 3.83
N LEU A 59 6.41 -1.17 3.28
CA LEU A 59 5.02 -1.49 2.95
C LEU A 59 4.23 -1.71 4.23
N CYS A 60 3.05 -1.10 4.31
CA CYS A 60 2.12 -1.21 5.43
C CYS A 60 0.68 -1.27 4.91
N VAL A 61 -0.25 -1.53 5.81
CA VAL A 61 -1.65 -1.79 5.46
C VAL A 61 -2.63 -0.96 6.26
N CYS A 62 -3.69 -0.54 5.58
CA CYS A 62 -4.92 -0.09 6.21
C CYS A 62 -5.99 -1.18 6.08
N LEU A 63 -6.37 -1.81 7.20
CA LEU A 63 -7.45 -2.82 7.22
C LEU A 63 -8.79 -2.23 6.79
N LYS A 64 -9.14 -1.02 7.28
CA LYS A 64 -10.41 -0.36 6.95
C LYS A 64 -10.57 -0.09 5.46
N ARG A 65 -9.50 0.33 4.78
CA ARG A 65 -9.50 0.62 3.34
C ARG A 65 -9.19 -0.59 2.48
N ASN A 66 -8.82 -1.73 3.10
CA ASN A 66 -8.38 -2.95 2.44
C ASN A 66 -7.32 -2.70 1.36
N LYS A 67 -6.32 -1.84 1.68
CA LYS A 67 -5.32 -1.33 0.74
C LYS A 67 -3.92 -1.26 1.36
N LEU A 68 -2.92 -1.37 0.50
CA LEU A 68 -1.49 -1.25 0.83
C LEU A 68 -1.01 0.19 0.65
N PHE A 69 -0.07 0.61 1.49
CA PHE A 69 0.52 1.95 1.48
C PHE A 69 2.02 1.89 1.79
N CYS A 70 2.76 2.89 1.35
CA CYS A 70 4.12 3.13 1.83
C CYS A 70 4.06 3.89 3.15
N PHE A 71 4.59 3.31 4.22
CA PHE A 71 4.54 3.87 5.58
C PHE A 71 5.25 5.22 5.66
N ILE A 72 6.43 5.34 5.05
CA ILE A 72 7.19 6.60 5.04
C ILE A 72 6.42 7.70 4.31
N CYS A 73 5.77 7.38 3.18
CA CYS A 73 4.94 8.33 2.46
C CYS A 73 3.77 8.84 3.32
N LEU A 74 3.10 7.95 4.06
CA LEU A 74 2.02 8.35 4.96
C LEU A 74 2.51 9.27 6.07
N VAL A 75 3.63 8.92 6.69
CA VAL A 75 4.15 9.71 7.81
C VAL A 75 4.67 11.07 7.36
N LEU A 76 5.32 11.18 6.21
CA LEU A 76 5.85 12.45 5.70
C LEU A 76 4.78 13.36 5.06
N GLY A 77 3.50 12.98 5.07
CA GLY A 77 2.41 13.81 4.55
C GLY A 77 2.18 13.69 3.03
N GLY A 78 2.66 12.63 2.40
CA GLY A 78 2.60 12.46 0.95
C GLY A 78 1.31 11.77 0.47
N ASN A 79 0.26 12.55 0.17
CA ASN A 79 -0.59 12.23 -0.98
C ASN A 79 0.17 12.45 -2.31
N GLN A 80 1.34 13.09 -2.25
CA GLN A 80 2.23 13.43 -3.35
C GLN A 80 3.60 12.73 -3.17
N CYS A 81 3.61 11.42 -2.96
CA CYS A 81 4.84 10.68 -3.27
C CYS A 81 4.93 10.55 -4.79
N ALA A 82 6.12 10.68 -5.38
CA ALA A 82 6.37 10.41 -6.81
C ALA A 82 5.83 9.03 -7.28
N TRP A 83 5.55 8.14 -6.32
CA TRP A 83 4.98 6.80 -6.48
C TRP A 83 3.44 6.72 -6.47
N THR A 84 2.72 7.73 -5.95
CA THR A 84 1.25 7.80 -5.92
C THR A 84 0.65 8.62 -7.07
N GLN A 85 1.48 9.19 -7.95
CA GLN A 85 0.98 9.56 -9.27
C GLN A 85 0.46 8.30 -9.95
N GLU A 86 -0.64 8.40 -10.68
CA GLU A 86 -1.33 7.32 -11.43
C GLU A 86 -0.46 6.62 -12.50
N ARG A 87 0.87 6.75 -12.43
CA ARG A 87 1.85 6.22 -13.38
C ARG A 87 2.83 5.19 -12.80
N CYS A 88 2.52 4.55 -11.69
CA CYS A 88 3.10 3.23 -11.38
C CYS A 88 2.28 2.10 -12.03
N VAL A 89 1.93 2.24 -13.30
CA VAL A 89 1.55 1.09 -14.14
C VAL A 89 2.86 0.36 -14.41
N GLY A 90 3.05 -0.80 -13.79
CA GLY A 90 4.14 -1.69 -14.16
C GLY A 90 4.09 -1.85 -15.68
N LYS A 91 5.20 -1.54 -16.36
CA LYS A 91 5.32 -1.66 -17.81
C LYS A 91 4.91 -3.07 -18.23
N GLY A 92 3.63 -3.23 -18.55
CA GLY A 92 3.17 -4.31 -19.41
C GLY A 92 3.93 -4.11 -20.71
N ARG A 93 4.68 -5.13 -21.12
CA ARG A 93 5.20 -5.22 -22.48
C ARG A 93 4.01 -5.06 -23.43
N HIS A 94 3.81 -3.87 -23.96
CA HIS A 94 3.07 -3.71 -25.20
C HIS A 94 3.93 -4.40 -26.26
N LYS A 95 3.49 -5.58 -26.69
CA LYS A 95 3.92 -6.11 -27.98
C LYS A 95 3.45 -5.09 -29.02
N ALA A 96 4.39 -4.40 -29.64
CA ALA A 96 4.14 -3.74 -30.91
C ALA A 96 3.82 -4.84 -31.92
N THR A 97 2.57 -4.89 -32.38
CA THR A 97 2.23 -5.52 -33.65
C THR A 97 2.38 -4.47 -34.73
N ALA A 98 3.13 -4.86 -35.77
CA ALA A 98 3.41 -4.12 -36.98
C ALA A 98 2.15 -3.75 -37.77
#